data_AF-A0A347U7Q4-F1
#
_entry.id   AF-A0A347U7Q4-F1
#
_cell.length_a   1.000
_cell.length_b   1.000
_cell.length_c   1.000
_cell.angle_alpha   90.00
_cell.angle_beta   90.00
_cell.angle_gamma   90.00
#
_symmetry.space_group_name_H-M   'P 1'
#
loop_
_entity.id
_entity.type
_entity.pdbx_description
1 polymer ?
#
loop_
_entity_poly.entity_id
_entity_poly.type
_entity_poly.pdbx_seq_one_letter_code
_entity_poly.pdbx_strand_id
1 'polypeptide(L)'
;MQDVSEFLKASRKCKKSRENWYADELLELVAHIQEHAENKDISKVDYCEMLDAVIKRANLIKEKMLEDKELVVFNPKDFTDNCFYKQPNADKPSIKTVSNVIKRYLGNMNKQDIHTLCEKFGKDRVLKELDNKFIELFEIGYYELKGGMRIPLTGDYKEYGVYKEILEIVESYEEIE
;
A
#
# COMPACT_ATOMS: atom_id res chain seq x y z
N MET A 1 27.88 -0.18 21.60
CA MET A 1 26.63 0.02 20.84
C MET A 1 26.96 -0.42 19.43
N GLN A 2 26.36 -1.51 18.96
CA GLN A 2 26.67 -2.09 17.65
C GLN A 2 26.20 -1.10 16.57
N ASP A 3 27.08 -0.75 15.62
CA ASP A 3 26.90 0.36 14.68
C ASP A 3 25.67 0.12 13.79
N VAL A 4 24.56 0.77 14.15
CA VAL A 4 23.29 0.73 13.39
C VAL A 4 23.54 1.18 11.94
N SER A 5 24.53 2.04 11.69
CA SER A 5 24.88 2.49 10.34
C SER A 5 25.49 1.37 9.48
N GLU A 6 26.26 0.43 10.05
CA GLU A 6 26.76 -0.74 9.32
C GLU A 6 25.62 -1.71 8.98
N PHE A 7 24.67 -1.89 9.89
CA PHE A 7 23.48 -2.71 9.65
C PHE A 7 22.55 -2.09 8.60
N LEU A 8 22.36 -0.77 8.59
CA LEU A 8 21.58 -0.07 7.55
C LEU A 8 22.26 -0.14 6.19
N LYS A 9 23.61 -0.06 6.13
CA LYS A 9 24.38 -0.27 4.89
C LYS A 9 24.23 -1.71 4.38
N ALA A 10 24.17 -2.69 5.28
CA ALA A 10 23.92 -4.09 4.94
C ALA A 10 22.47 -4.34 4.48
N SER A 11 21.47 -3.76 5.16
CA SER A 11 20.05 -3.83 4.81
C SER A 11 19.76 -3.15 3.46
N ARG A 12 20.33 -1.96 3.19
CA ARG A 12 20.24 -1.31 1.86
C ARG A 12 20.83 -2.17 0.74
N LYS A 13 21.86 -2.98 1.02
CA LYS A 13 22.40 -4.01 0.09
C LYS A 13 21.47 -5.23 -0.07
N CYS A 14 20.61 -5.49 0.91
CA CYS A 14 19.69 -6.63 1.00
C CYS A 14 18.25 -6.33 0.58
N LYS A 15 18.01 -5.25 -0.19
CA LYS A 15 16.72 -4.81 -0.74
C LYS A 15 16.07 -5.80 -1.75
N LYS A 16 16.40 -7.10 -1.67
CA LYS A 16 16.07 -8.17 -2.63
C LYS A 16 15.15 -9.27 -2.08
N SER A 17 14.73 -9.24 -0.82
CA SER A 17 13.74 -10.18 -0.30
C SER A 17 12.42 -9.46 0.01
N ARG A 18 11.38 -9.71 -0.79
CA ARG A 18 9.99 -9.23 -0.52
C ARG A 18 9.43 -9.76 0.81
N GLU A 19 10.06 -10.78 1.40
CA GLU A 19 9.52 -11.52 2.55
C GLU A 19 9.73 -10.81 3.90
N ASN A 20 10.62 -9.80 3.98
CA ASN A 20 10.95 -9.13 5.24
C ASN A 20 10.96 -7.59 5.15
N TRP A 21 10.19 -7.03 4.21
CA TRP A 21 10.15 -5.60 3.93
C TRP A 21 9.80 -4.74 5.15
N TYR A 22 8.94 -5.26 6.05
CA TYR A 22 8.53 -4.59 7.29
C TYR A 22 9.70 -4.37 8.25
N ALA A 23 10.70 -5.26 8.26
CA ALA A 23 11.87 -5.12 9.12
C ALA A 23 12.76 -3.96 8.66
N ASP A 24 12.91 -3.77 7.35
CA ASP A 24 13.69 -2.66 6.78
C ASP A 24 13.00 -1.31 7.06
N GLU A 25 11.68 -1.23 6.93
CA GLU A 25 10.90 -0.01 7.23
C GLU A 25 10.98 0.38 8.72
N LEU A 26 10.86 -0.60 9.63
CA LEU A 26 11.02 -0.37 11.06
C LEU A 26 12.44 0.10 11.41
N LEU A 27 13.46 -0.44 10.74
CA LEU A 27 14.85 -0.01 10.92
C LEU A 27 15.08 1.42 10.43
N GLU A 28 14.47 1.82 9.32
CA GLU A 28 14.55 3.19 8.81
C GLU A 28 13.89 4.20 9.77
N LEU A 29 12.75 3.84 10.36
CA LEU A 29 12.12 4.65 11.41
C LEU A 29 13.03 4.84 12.63
N VAL A 30 13.66 3.77 13.11
CA VAL A 30 14.59 3.83 14.25
C VAL A 30 15.82 4.69 13.91
N ALA A 31 16.35 4.57 12.69
CA ALA A 31 17.48 5.36 12.23
C ALA A 31 17.17 6.86 12.23
N HIS A 32 15.99 7.24 11.73
CA HIS A 32 15.55 8.63 11.69
C HIS A 32 15.42 9.20 13.12
N ILE A 33 14.86 8.45 14.07
CA ILE A 33 14.76 8.87 15.48
C ILE A 33 16.16 9.07 16.09
N GLN A 34 17.11 8.18 15.79
CA GLN A 34 18.47 8.25 16.32
C GLN A 34 19.22 9.48 15.80
N GLU A 35 19.14 9.76 14.50
CA GLU A 35 19.76 10.95 13.89
C GLU A 35 19.27 12.25 14.54
N HIS A 36 17.97 12.36 14.81
CA HIS A 36 17.40 13.52 15.49
C HIS A 36 17.73 13.58 16.98
N ALA A 37 17.83 12.44 17.67
CA ALA A 37 18.24 12.41 19.08
C ALA A 37 19.69 12.85 19.27
N GLU A 38 20.55 12.69 18.26
CA GLU A 38 21.92 13.20 18.25
C GLU A 38 21.98 14.72 17.99
N ASN A 39 20.93 15.30 17.41
CA ASN A 39 20.82 16.73 17.16
C ASN A 39 20.33 17.47 18.42
N LYS A 40 21.27 18.14 19.11
CA LYS A 40 21.02 18.81 20.40
C LYS A 40 20.16 20.09 20.30
N ASP A 41 19.90 20.58 19.09
CA ASP A 41 19.17 21.84 18.83
C ASP A 41 17.70 21.64 18.42
N ILE A 42 17.15 20.43 18.52
CA ILE A 42 15.74 20.19 18.20
C ILE A 42 14.81 20.77 19.27
N SER A 43 13.74 21.47 18.86
CA SER A 43 12.76 21.98 19.81
C SER A 43 11.86 20.84 20.32
N LYS A 44 11.27 21.03 21.50
CA LYS A 44 10.33 20.05 22.07
C LYS A 44 9.12 19.80 21.15
N VAL A 45 8.67 20.84 20.43
CA VAL A 45 7.52 20.75 19.52
C VAL A 45 7.86 19.88 18.32
N ASP A 46 8.99 20.14 17.66
CA ASP A 46 9.45 19.37 16.49
C ASP A 46 9.68 17.88 16.86
N TYR A 47 10.16 17.63 18.09
CA TYR A 47 10.33 16.27 18.59
C TYR A 47 8.99 15.53 18.77
N CYS A 48 7.96 16.22 19.26
CA CYS A 48 6.61 15.64 19.38
C CYS A 48 6.00 15.35 18.00
N GLU A 49 6.11 16.28 17.04
CA GLU A 49 5.61 16.07 15.67
C GLU A 49 6.29 14.88 14.98
N MET A 50 7.60 14.72 15.19
CA MET A 50 8.35 13.57 14.71
C MET A 50 7.85 12.26 15.31
N LEU A 51 7.65 12.22 16.63
CA LEU A 51 7.12 11.02 17.29
C LEU A 51 5.73 10.65 16.77
N ASP A 52 4.86 11.64 16.54
CA ASP A 52 3.55 11.41 15.96
C ASP A 52 3.65 10.81 14.54
N ALA A 53 4.58 11.32 13.71
CA ALA A 53 4.83 10.77 12.38
C ALA A 53 5.36 9.32 12.43
N VAL A 54 6.27 9.01 13.36
CA VAL A 54 6.78 7.65 13.59
C VAL A 54 5.66 6.71 14.03
N ILE A 55 4.83 7.12 14.99
CA ILE A 55 3.72 6.32 15.50
C ILE A 55 2.74 6.01 14.37
N LYS A 56 2.40 7.01 13.54
CA LYS A 56 1.53 6.81 12.37
C LYS A 56 2.10 5.77 11.42
N ARG A 57 3.39 5.88 11.04
CA ARG A 57 4.05 4.90 10.15
C ARG A 57 4.13 3.51 10.76
N ALA A 58 4.48 3.39 12.05
CA ALA A 58 4.55 2.11 12.73
C ALA A 58 3.18 1.40 12.78
N ASN A 59 2.11 2.16 13.02
CA ASN A 59 0.74 1.63 12.96
C ASN A 59 0.38 1.16 11.54
N LEU A 60 0.75 1.91 10.50
CA LEU A 60 0.53 1.52 9.11
C LEU A 60 1.25 0.21 8.76
N ILE A 61 2.52 0.05 9.17
CA ILE A 61 3.29 -1.19 8.98
C ILE A 61 2.59 -2.35 9.68
N LYS A 62 2.16 -2.17 10.93
CA LYS A 62 1.45 -3.19 11.71
C LYS A 62 0.15 -3.62 11.03
N GLU A 63 -0.67 -2.68 10.56
CA GLU A 63 -1.91 -2.98 9.85
C GLU A 63 -1.63 -3.77 8.56
N LYS A 64 -0.63 -3.37 7.76
CA LYS A 64 -0.22 -4.11 6.56
C LYS A 64 0.21 -5.55 6.86
N MET A 65 0.96 -5.77 7.96
CA MET A 65 1.36 -7.11 8.40
C MET A 65 0.17 -7.99 8.82
N LEU A 66 -0.93 -7.39 9.28
CA LEU A 66 -2.16 -8.11 9.63
C LEU A 66 -3.02 -8.38 8.40
N GLU A 67 -3.10 -7.42 7.48
CA GLU A 67 -3.80 -7.54 6.19
C GLU A 67 -3.19 -8.64 5.30
N ASP A 68 -1.87 -8.79 5.30
CA ASP A 68 -1.17 -9.84 4.55
C ASP A 68 -1.40 -11.27 5.07
N LYS A 69 -2.09 -11.46 6.20
CA LYS A 69 -2.43 -12.79 6.72
C LYS A 69 -3.71 -13.38 6.14
N GLU A 70 -4.59 -12.54 5.60
CA GLU A 70 -5.89 -12.97 5.09
C GLU A 70 -5.73 -13.52 3.67
N LEU A 71 -5.73 -14.86 3.56
CA LEU A 71 -5.52 -15.57 2.31
C LEU A 71 -6.85 -16.02 1.71
N VAL A 72 -6.96 -15.86 0.39
CA VAL A 72 -8.10 -16.33 -0.40
C VAL A 72 -7.62 -17.22 -1.55
N VAL A 73 -8.45 -18.19 -1.92
CA VAL A 73 -8.32 -18.88 -3.20
C VAL A 73 -8.81 -17.94 -4.29
N PHE A 74 -7.87 -17.23 -4.91
CA PHE A 74 -8.15 -16.30 -5.99
C PHE A 74 -8.34 -17.07 -7.30
N ASN A 75 -9.51 -16.91 -7.92
CA ASN A 75 -9.80 -17.41 -9.27
C ASN A 75 -9.85 -16.24 -10.27
N PRO A 76 -8.85 -16.11 -11.17
CA PRO A 76 -8.79 -15.03 -12.15
C PRO A 76 -10.02 -14.92 -13.05
N LYS A 77 -10.72 -16.04 -13.27
CA LYS A 77 -11.91 -16.12 -14.13
C LYS A 77 -13.14 -15.43 -13.55
N ASP A 78 -13.10 -15.08 -12.27
CA ASP A 78 -14.17 -14.32 -11.63
C ASP A 78 -14.14 -12.84 -12.05
N PHE A 79 -13.06 -12.40 -12.69
CA PHE A 79 -12.84 -11.02 -13.12
C PHE A 79 -12.73 -10.92 -14.64
N THR A 80 -12.89 -9.71 -15.17
CA THR A 80 -12.79 -9.42 -16.59
C THR A 80 -11.42 -9.83 -17.14
N ASP A 81 -11.45 -10.52 -18.26
CA ASP A 81 -10.27 -11.14 -18.84
C ASP A 81 -9.40 -10.11 -19.57
N ASN A 82 -8.13 -9.98 -19.18
CA ASN A 82 -7.18 -9.15 -19.91
C ASN A 82 -6.48 -9.99 -20.98
N CYS A 83 -7.00 -9.91 -22.21
CA CYS A 83 -6.54 -10.71 -23.34
C CYS A 83 -5.15 -10.30 -23.88
N PHE A 84 -4.58 -9.18 -23.44
CA PHE A 84 -3.34 -8.63 -24.02
C PHE A 84 -2.06 -9.17 -23.38
N TYR A 85 -2.11 -9.60 -22.11
CA TYR A 85 -0.92 -10.04 -21.36
C TYR A 85 -1.24 -11.17 -20.39
N LYS A 86 -1.39 -12.40 -20.90
CA LYS A 86 -1.52 -13.60 -20.05
C LYS A 86 -0.16 -14.25 -19.83
N GLN A 87 0.29 -14.27 -18.57
CA GLN A 87 1.40 -15.14 -18.18
C GLN A 87 0.97 -16.62 -18.28
N PRO A 88 1.89 -17.56 -18.51
CA PRO A 88 1.59 -18.98 -18.40
C PRO A 88 0.96 -19.30 -17.03
N ASN A 89 -0.16 -20.04 -17.01
CA ASN A 89 -0.97 -20.32 -15.82
C ASN A 89 -1.72 -19.13 -15.19
N ALA A 90 -1.81 -17.98 -15.87
CA ALA A 90 -2.54 -16.82 -15.36
C ALA A 90 -4.03 -17.06 -15.13
N ASP A 91 -4.61 -18.10 -15.74
CA ASP A 91 -6.03 -18.48 -15.61
C ASP A 91 -6.29 -19.54 -14.52
N LYS A 92 -5.24 -19.98 -13.80
CA LYS A 92 -5.36 -20.99 -12.75
C LYS A 92 -5.65 -20.35 -11.38
N PRO A 93 -6.49 -20.98 -10.54
CA PRO A 93 -6.66 -20.56 -9.16
C PRO A 93 -5.32 -20.55 -8.41
N SER A 94 -5.13 -19.57 -7.53
CA SER A 94 -3.92 -19.44 -6.72
C SER A 94 -4.21 -18.82 -5.35
N ILE A 95 -3.36 -19.08 -4.38
CA ILE A 95 -3.46 -18.45 -3.06
C ILE A 95 -2.88 -17.04 -3.15
N LYS A 96 -3.65 -16.05 -2.73
CA LYS A 96 -3.27 -14.63 -2.69
C LYS A 96 -3.76 -14.01 -1.39
N THR A 97 -3.13 -12.90 -0.97
CA THR A 97 -3.70 -12.07 0.10
C THR A 97 -4.89 -11.28 -0.46
N VAL A 98 -5.93 -11.10 0.34
CA VAL A 98 -7.13 -10.33 -0.03
C VAL A 98 -6.75 -8.93 -0.52
N SER A 99 -5.88 -8.23 0.22
CA SER A 99 -5.38 -6.90 -0.15
C SER A 99 -4.69 -6.87 -1.51
N ASN A 100 -3.88 -7.89 -1.85
CA ASN A 100 -3.24 -7.97 -3.16
C ASN A 100 -4.25 -8.13 -4.30
N VAL A 101 -5.33 -8.89 -4.08
CA VAL A 101 -6.40 -9.03 -5.07
C VAL A 101 -7.14 -7.71 -5.24
N ILE A 102 -7.59 -7.09 -4.14
CA ILE A 102 -8.32 -5.81 -4.17
C ILE A 102 -7.49 -4.70 -4.82
N LYS A 103 -6.25 -4.47 -4.35
CA LYS A 103 -5.36 -3.41 -4.87
C LYS A 103 -5.09 -3.55 -6.37
N ARG A 104 -5.00 -4.79 -6.87
CA ARG A 104 -4.80 -5.09 -8.30
C ARG A 104 -6.00 -4.66 -9.13
N TYR A 105 -7.20 -5.09 -8.77
CA TYR A 105 -8.39 -4.86 -9.58
C TYR A 105 -8.98 -3.46 -9.42
N LEU A 106 -8.76 -2.79 -8.28
CA LEU A 106 -9.02 -1.34 -8.16
C LEU A 106 -8.20 -0.54 -9.19
N GLY A 107 -6.98 -0.97 -9.51
CA GLY A 107 -6.11 -0.30 -10.48
C GLY A 107 -6.59 -0.40 -11.93
N ASN A 108 -7.50 -1.32 -12.24
CA ASN A 108 -8.06 -1.47 -13.58
C ASN A 108 -9.23 -0.52 -13.82
N MET A 109 -9.82 0.06 -12.75
CA MET A 109 -10.98 0.96 -12.80
C MET A 109 -12.17 0.37 -13.58
N ASN A 110 -12.25 -0.96 -13.67
CA ASN A 110 -13.34 -1.65 -14.34
C ASN A 110 -14.52 -1.80 -13.37
N LYS A 111 -15.68 -1.25 -13.74
CA LYS A 111 -16.89 -1.27 -12.91
C LYS A 111 -17.29 -2.68 -12.46
N GLN A 112 -17.30 -3.64 -13.39
CA GLN A 112 -17.70 -5.01 -13.11
C GLN A 112 -16.73 -5.68 -12.13
N ASP A 113 -15.42 -5.53 -12.35
CA ASP A 113 -14.41 -6.10 -11.45
C ASP A 113 -14.52 -5.52 -10.03
N ILE A 114 -14.73 -4.21 -9.91
CA ILE A 114 -14.85 -3.54 -8.61
C ILE A 114 -16.12 -3.99 -7.89
N HIS A 115 -17.23 -4.18 -8.61
CA HIS A 115 -18.45 -4.76 -8.05
C HIS A 115 -18.21 -6.21 -7.58
N THR A 116 -17.49 -7.02 -8.36
CA THR A 116 -17.09 -8.37 -7.94
C THR A 116 -16.18 -8.35 -6.70
N LEU A 117 -15.31 -7.36 -6.53
CA LEU A 117 -14.56 -7.19 -5.29
C LEU A 117 -15.49 -6.92 -4.11
N CYS A 118 -16.48 -6.03 -4.27
CA CYS A 118 -17.44 -5.69 -3.22
C CYS A 118 -18.29 -6.90 -2.82
N GLU A 119 -18.76 -7.67 -3.81
CA GLU A 119 -19.51 -8.92 -3.57
C GLU A 119 -18.69 -9.96 -2.80
N LYS A 120 -17.41 -10.13 -3.14
CA LYS A 120 -16.56 -11.17 -2.54
C LYS A 120 -16.00 -10.81 -1.17
N PHE A 121 -15.69 -9.54 -0.94
CA PHE A 121 -14.90 -9.09 0.22
C PHE A 121 -15.63 -8.08 1.10
N GLY A 122 -16.80 -7.61 0.69
CA GLY A 122 -17.57 -6.57 1.36
C GLY A 122 -17.14 -5.15 0.93
N LYS A 123 -18.14 -4.29 0.74
CA LYS A 123 -17.95 -2.89 0.31
C LYS A 123 -17.00 -2.11 1.23
N ASP A 124 -17.19 -2.23 2.55
CA ASP A 124 -16.36 -1.54 3.55
C ASP A 124 -14.87 -1.94 3.46
N ARG A 125 -14.59 -3.22 3.19
CA ARG A 125 -13.21 -3.68 3.05
C ARG A 125 -12.57 -3.11 1.78
N VAL A 126 -13.31 -3.08 0.68
CA VAL A 126 -12.84 -2.50 -0.59
C VAL A 126 -12.57 -1.00 -0.44
N LEU A 127 -13.43 -0.26 0.27
CA LEU A 127 -13.22 1.16 0.59
C LEU A 127 -11.95 1.38 1.43
N LYS A 128 -11.74 0.58 2.49
CA LYS A 128 -10.52 0.67 3.31
C LYS A 128 -9.26 0.46 2.47
N GLU A 129 -9.26 -0.53 1.57
CA GLU A 129 -8.11 -0.82 0.70
C GLU A 129 -7.89 0.26 -0.37
N LEU A 130 -8.95 0.91 -0.84
CA LEU A 130 -8.86 2.08 -1.71
C LEU A 130 -8.15 3.23 -0.99
N ASP A 131 -8.61 3.58 0.22
CA ASP A 131 -7.98 4.62 1.04
C ASP A 131 -6.51 4.28 1.33
N ASN A 132 -6.23 3.08 1.83
CA ASN A 132 -4.87 2.63 2.13
C ASN A 132 -3.95 2.77 0.91
N LYS A 133 -4.42 2.36 -0.27
CA LYS A 133 -3.64 2.47 -1.53
C LYS A 133 -3.28 3.91 -1.86
N PHE A 134 -4.21 4.85 -1.71
CA PHE A 134 -3.95 6.26 -2.02
C PHE A 134 -3.14 6.97 -0.93
N ILE A 135 -3.38 6.68 0.34
CA ILE A 135 -2.54 7.15 1.46
C ILE A 135 -1.08 6.74 1.20
N GLU A 136 -0.83 5.47 0.90
CA GLU A 136 0.52 4.96 0.60
C GLU A 136 1.17 5.70 -0.60
N LEU A 137 0.40 5.95 -1.67
CA LEU A 137 0.90 6.68 -2.84
C LEU A 137 1.28 8.12 -2.50
N PHE A 138 0.49 8.80 -1.66
CA PHE A 138 0.71 10.19 -1.27
C PHE A 138 1.82 10.34 -0.23
N GLU A 139 2.02 9.33 0.61
CA GLU A 139 3.18 9.26 1.52
C GLU A 139 4.50 9.14 0.74
N ILE A 140 4.51 8.43 -0.40
CA ILE A 140 5.68 8.40 -1.31
C ILE A 140 5.88 9.78 -1.97
N GLY A 141 4.81 10.54 -2.18
CA GLY A 141 4.83 11.90 -2.72
C GLY A 141 5.03 11.98 -4.24
N TYR A 142 5.09 10.86 -4.94
CA TYR A 142 5.15 10.81 -6.40
C TYR A 142 4.63 9.50 -6.98
N TYR A 143 4.16 9.56 -8.22
CA TYR A 143 3.83 8.41 -9.06
C TYR A 143 4.86 8.24 -10.17
N GLU A 144 5.46 7.06 -10.29
CA GLU A 144 6.44 6.77 -11.34
C GLU A 144 5.77 6.12 -12.55
N LEU A 145 5.78 6.83 -13.68
CA LEU A 145 5.31 6.31 -14.96
C LEU A 145 6.29 5.33 -15.57
N LYS A 146 5.78 4.45 -16.44
CA LYS A 146 6.63 3.63 -17.32
C LYS A 146 7.54 4.56 -18.13
N GLY A 147 8.85 4.40 -17.96
CA GLY A 147 9.87 5.27 -18.56
C GLY A 147 10.61 6.17 -17.56
N GLY A 148 10.33 6.07 -16.25
CA GLY A 148 11.09 6.73 -15.18
C GLY A 148 10.69 8.18 -14.90
N MET A 149 9.66 8.70 -15.58
CA MET A 149 9.09 10.02 -15.30
C MET A 149 8.29 9.97 -13.98
N ARG A 150 8.51 10.93 -13.10
CA ARG A 150 7.81 11.05 -11.81
C ARG A 150 6.82 12.20 -11.84
N ILE A 151 5.57 11.91 -11.52
CA ILE A 151 4.52 12.91 -11.32
C ILE A 151 4.43 13.18 -9.82
N PRO A 152 4.66 14.41 -9.33
CA PRO A 152 4.50 14.72 -7.92
C PRO A 152 3.03 14.57 -7.48
N LEU A 153 2.83 14.03 -6.29
CA LEU A 153 1.53 13.91 -5.63
C LEU A 153 1.51 14.86 -4.44
N THR A 154 0.54 15.78 -4.41
CA THR A 154 0.47 16.86 -3.42
C THR A 154 -0.97 17.14 -3.04
N GLY A 155 -1.20 17.66 -1.84
CA GLY A 155 -2.55 17.97 -1.37
C GLY A 155 -3.29 16.73 -0.86
N ASP A 156 -4.63 16.81 -0.84
CA ASP A 156 -5.49 15.73 -0.37
C ASP A 156 -5.76 14.72 -1.50
N TYR A 157 -5.44 13.45 -1.26
CA TYR A 157 -5.67 12.37 -2.22
C TYR A 157 -7.15 12.21 -2.58
N LYS A 158 -8.07 12.61 -1.69
CA LYS A 158 -9.52 12.55 -1.92
C LYS A 158 -9.98 13.51 -3.01
N GLU A 159 -9.17 14.51 -3.35
CA GLU A 159 -9.50 15.47 -4.41
C GLU A 159 -9.16 14.96 -5.81
N TYR A 160 -8.34 13.91 -5.92
CA TYR A 160 -7.84 13.40 -7.20
C TYR A 160 -8.94 12.66 -7.99
N GLY A 161 -9.02 12.96 -9.29
CA GLY A 161 -10.06 12.40 -10.18
C GLY A 161 -10.09 10.87 -10.18
N VAL A 162 -8.93 10.22 -10.20
CA VAL A 162 -8.82 8.76 -10.17
C VAL A 162 -9.43 8.17 -8.88
N TYR A 163 -9.21 8.81 -7.73
CA TYR A 163 -9.80 8.36 -6.47
C TYR A 163 -11.32 8.49 -6.51
N LYS A 164 -11.82 9.65 -6.95
CA LYS A 164 -13.27 9.93 -7.06
C LYS A 164 -13.98 8.97 -8.00
N GLU A 165 -13.39 8.69 -9.16
CA GLU A 165 -13.98 7.74 -10.14
C GLU A 165 -14.09 6.33 -9.55
N ILE A 166 -13.06 5.85 -8.85
CA ILE A 166 -13.12 4.52 -8.22
C ILE A 166 -14.13 4.53 -7.06
N LEU A 167 -14.17 5.60 -6.26
CA LEU A 167 -15.12 5.76 -5.17
C LEU A 167 -16.57 5.71 -5.68
N GLU A 168 -16.90 6.44 -6.74
CA GLU A 168 -18.23 6.44 -7.36
C GLU A 168 -18.63 5.03 -7.83
N ILE A 169 -17.69 4.26 -8.40
CA ILE A 169 -17.93 2.88 -8.79
C ILE A 169 -18.27 2.01 -7.58
N VAL A 170 -17.48 2.09 -6.50
CA VAL A 170 -17.72 1.34 -5.25
C VAL A 170 -19.03 1.76 -4.60
N GLU A 171 -19.36 3.05 -4.59
CA GLU A 171 -20.60 3.56 -4.01
C GLU A 171 -21.83 3.08 -4.79
N SER A 172 -21.72 2.95 -6.11
CA SER A 172 -22.79 2.43 -6.99
C SER A 172 -23.06 0.92 -6.85
N TYR A 173 -22.27 0.19 -6.06
CA TYR A 173 -22.56 -1.20 -5.74
C TYR A 173 -23.73 -1.28 -4.75
N GLU A 174 -24.79 -1.96 -5.17
CA GLU A 174 -25.96 -2.31 -4.37
C GLU A 174 -25.90 -3.81 -4.07
N GLU A 175 -25.97 -4.20 -2.79
CA GLU A 175 -26.07 -5.61 -2.42
C GLU A 175 -27.41 -6.16 -2.91
N ILE A 176 -27.36 -7.21 -3.74
CA ILE A 176 -28.57 -7.91 -4.18
C ILE A 176 -28.94 -8.87 -3.04
N GLU A 177 -30.04 -8.57 -2.33
CA GLU A 177 -30.65 -9.42 -1.31
C GLU A 177 -31.18 -10.76 -1.85
#